data_AF-A0A8T4PFH2-F1
#
_entry.id   AF-A0A8T4PFH2-F1
#
_cell.length_a   1.000
_cell.length_b   1.000
_cell.length_c   1.000
_cell.angle_alpha   90.00
_cell.angle_beta   90.00
_cell.angle_gamma   90.00
#
_symmetry.space_group_name_H-M   'P 1'
#
loop_
_entity.id
_entity.type
_entity.pdbx_description
1 polymer ?
#
loop_
_entity_poly.entity_id
_entity_poly.type
_entity_poly.pdbx_seq_one_letter_code
_entity_poly.pdbx_strand_id
1 'polypeptide(L)'
;MPDWISHILIGLIFAEIFSIRKKGLVVFGSLLPDFAVKVHLFGAFFHVSDKLAFVTQLYHSPVMGLIIPGLAVPFFRYDWKKTYLFITSGFMLHLFADSFT
;
A
#
# COMPACT_ATOMS: atom_id res chain seq x y z
N MET A 1 1.64 14.41 -2.06
CA MET A 1 1.55 12.98 -2.45
C MET A 1 2.50 12.72 -3.61
N PRO A 2 3.57 11.95 -3.39
CA PRO A 2 4.40 11.41 -4.46
C PRO A 2 3.50 10.60 -5.41
N ASP A 3 3.90 10.50 -6.66
CA ASP A 3 3.17 9.67 -7.59
C ASP A 3 3.47 8.18 -7.32
N TRP A 4 2.59 7.29 -7.80
CA TRP A 4 2.78 5.84 -7.76
C TRP A 4 4.18 5.34 -8.22
N ILE A 5 4.86 6.02 -9.16
CA ILE A 5 6.23 5.67 -9.56
C ILE A 5 7.21 6.00 -8.44
N SER A 6 7.07 7.16 -7.80
CA SER A 6 7.85 7.52 -6.61
C SER A 6 7.68 6.49 -5.49
N HIS A 7 6.46 6.00 -5.23
CA HIS A 7 6.24 4.96 -4.22
C HIS A 7 6.88 3.61 -4.57
N ILE A 8 6.87 3.23 -5.86
CA ILE A 8 7.61 2.05 -6.34
C ILE A 8 9.11 2.22 -6.07
N LEU A 9 9.67 3.38 -6.41
CA LEU A 9 11.10 3.66 -6.22
C LEU A 9 11.49 3.62 -4.74
N ILE A 10 10.70 4.25 -3.87
CA ILE A 10 10.94 4.24 -2.42
C ILE A 10 10.91 2.80 -1.88
N GLY A 11 9.91 2.01 -2.27
CA GLY A 11 9.81 0.61 -1.88
C GLY A 11 10.99 -0.24 -2.37
N LEU A 12 11.47 0.00 -3.59
CA LEU A 12 12.65 -0.69 -4.13
C LEU A 12 13.94 -0.30 -3.41
N ILE A 13 14.15 0.99 -3.16
CA ILE A 13 15.32 1.51 -2.43
C ILE A 13 15.36 0.89 -1.04
N PHE A 14 14.23 0.91 -0.32
CA PHE A 14 14.12 0.28 0.99
C PHE A 14 14.45 -1.22 0.92
N ALA A 15 13.87 -1.93 -0.04
CA ALA A 15 14.12 -3.37 -0.20
C ALA A 15 15.60 -3.67 -0.51
N GLU A 16 16.29 -2.80 -1.23
CA GLU A 16 17.74 -2.91 -1.48
C GLU A 16 18.56 -2.69 -0.22
N ILE A 17 18.29 -1.60 0.52
CA ILE A 17 18.99 -1.24 1.77
C ILE A 17 18.95 -2.41 2.76
N PHE A 18 17.80 -3.08 2.87
CA PHE A 18 17.62 -4.22 3.77
C PHE A 18 17.88 -5.59 3.11
N SER A 19 18.42 -5.63 1.89
CA SER A 19 18.73 -6.87 1.16
C SER A 19 17.55 -7.86 1.08
N ILE A 20 16.33 -7.33 0.95
CA ILE A 20 15.10 -8.11 0.90
C ILE A 20 15.01 -8.82 -0.46
N ARG A 21 15.13 -10.15 -0.48
CA ARG A 21 15.04 -10.94 -1.72
C ARG A 21 13.69 -10.79 -2.44
N LYS A 22 12.60 -10.60 -1.71
CA LYS A 22 11.23 -10.49 -2.25
C LYS A 22 10.78 -9.03 -2.34
N LYS A 23 11.56 -8.20 -3.06
CA LYS A 23 11.32 -6.75 -3.24
C LYS A 23 9.89 -6.43 -3.67
N GLY A 24 9.32 -7.26 -4.55
CA GLY A 24 7.95 -7.10 -5.03
C GLY A 24 6.88 -7.07 -3.93
N LEU A 25 7.10 -7.69 -2.76
CA LEU A 25 6.15 -7.62 -1.64
C LEU A 25 6.15 -6.24 -0.97
N VAL A 26 7.32 -5.61 -0.86
CA VAL A 26 7.46 -4.25 -0.34
C VAL A 26 6.84 -3.27 -1.32
N VAL A 27 7.17 -3.40 -2.61
CA VAL A 27 6.60 -2.55 -3.67
C VAL A 27 5.08 -2.71 -3.79
N PHE A 28 4.57 -3.93 -3.65
CA PHE A 28 3.12 -4.16 -3.61
C PHE A 28 2.50 -3.44 -2.42
N GLY A 29 3.11 -3.57 -1.24
CA GLY A 29 2.69 -2.85 -0.04
C GLY A 29 2.64 -1.34 -0.22
N SER A 30 3.66 -0.76 -0.86
CA SER A 30 3.75 0.68 -1.10
C SER A 30 2.80 1.19 -2.18
N LEU A 31 2.13 0.33 -2.93
CA LEU A 31 1.13 0.72 -3.92
C LEU A 31 -0.31 0.55 -3.42
N LEU A 32 -0.52 -0.21 -2.34
CA LEU A 32 -1.85 -0.50 -1.82
C LEU A 32 -2.68 0.75 -1.50
N PRO A 33 -2.12 1.81 -0.88
CA PRO A 33 -2.88 3.04 -0.61
C PRO A 33 -3.35 3.73 -1.89
N ASP A 34 -2.50 3.78 -2.92
CA ASP A 34 -2.82 4.37 -4.24
C ASP A 34 -3.91 3.61 -4.99
N PHE A 35 -3.93 2.27 -4.89
CA PHE A 35 -4.96 1.45 -5.53
C PHE A 35 -6.36 1.80 -5.02
N ALA A 36 -6.51 2.12 -3.74
CA ALA A 36 -7.80 2.48 -3.17
C ALA A 36 -8.35 3.79 -3.72
N VAL A 37 -7.49 4.79 -3.94
CA VAL A 37 -7.87 6.07 -4.56
C VAL A 37 -8.36 5.84 -6.00
N LYS A 38 -7.77 4.88 -6.73
CA LYS A 38 -8.23 4.54 -8.08
C LYS A 38 -9.57 3.79 -8.11
N VAL A 39 -9.90 3.03 -7.07
CA VAL A 39 -11.26 2.47 -6.89
C VAL A 39 -12.29 3.59 -6.70
N HIS A 40 -11.92 4.69 -6.02
CA HIS A 40 -12.76 5.88 -5.92
C HIS A 40 -13.02 6.53 -7.28
N LEU A 41 -11.98 6.65 -8.12
CA LEU A 41 -12.11 7.21 -9.48
C LEU A 41 -13.02 6.35 -10.35
N PHE A 42 -12.99 5.01 -10.19
CA PHE A 42 -13.97 4.13 -10.81
C PHE A 42 -15.39 4.46 -10.33
N GLY A 43 -15.55 4.76 -9.04
CA GLY A 43 -16.83 5.18 -8.47
C GLY A 43 -17.36 6.53 -8.98
N ALA A 44 -16.48 7.42 -9.45
CA ALA A 44 -16.87 8.68 -10.09
C ALA A 44 -17.57 8.46 -11.45
N PHE A 45 -17.22 7.38 -12.17
CA PHE A 45 -17.93 6.99 -13.40
C PHE A 45 -19.25 6.26 -13.14
N PHE A 46 -19.48 5.77 -11.92
CA PHE A 46 -20.62 4.91 -11.56
C PHE A 46 -21.51 5.45 -10.42
N HIS A 47 -21.48 6.76 -10.11
CA HIS A 47 -22.28 7.37 -9.02
C HIS A 47 -22.17 6.61 -7.68
N VAL A 48 -20.96 6.43 -7.19
CA VAL A 48 -20.76 5.73 -5.91
C VAL A 48 -20.79 6.73 -4.76
N SER A 49 -21.70 6.51 -3.80
CA SER A 49 -22.04 7.45 -2.70
C SER A 49 -20.86 7.92 -1.85
N ASP A 50 -21.06 9.02 -1.12
CA ASP A 50 -20.10 9.63 -0.18
C ASP A 50 -19.45 8.65 0.81
N LYS A 51 -20.11 7.52 1.11
CA LYS A 51 -19.54 6.45 1.94
C LYS A 51 -18.25 5.86 1.36
N LEU A 52 -18.09 5.86 0.03
CA LEU A 52 -16.87 5.36 -0.63
C LEU A 52 -15.70 6.35 -0.48
N ALA A 53 -15.96 7.66 -0.43
CA ALA A 53 -14.91 8.67 -0.19
C ALA A 53 -14.29 8.54 1.21
N PHE A 54 -15.12 8.23 2.21
CA PHE A 54 -14.62 7.93 3.56
C PHE A 54 -13.77 6.66 3.58
N VAL A 55 -14.19 5.63 2.86
CA VAL A 55 -13.42 4.37 2.74
C VAL A 55 -12.07 4.62 2.10
N THR A 56 -11.93 5.50 1.12
CA THR A 56 -10.65 5.73 0.43
C THR A 56 -9.66 6.53 1.28
N GLN A 57 -10.15 7.44 2.12
CA GLN A 57 -9.33 8.11 3.13
C GLN A 57 -8.80 7.13 4.19
N LEU A 58 -9.59 6.12 4.57
CA LEU A 58 -9.15 5.09 5.51
C LEU A 58 -7.91 4.33 5.02
N TYR A 59 -7.74 4.15 3.70
CA TYR A 59 -6.55 3.48 3.14
C TYR A 59 -5.25 4.31 3.30
N HIS A 60 -5.33 5.59 3.64
CA HIS A 60 -4.16 6.39 4.02
C HIS A 60 -3.99 6.47 5.55
N SER A 61 -4.59 5.54 6.30
CA SER A 61 -4.42 5.44 7.75
C SER A 61 -3.40 4.37 8.15
N PRO A 62 -2.58 4.61 9.20
CA PRO A 62 -1.69 3.59 9.74
C PRO A 62 -2.41 2.32 10.19
N VAL A 63 -3.65 2.45 10.68
CA VAL A 63 -4.47 1.31 11.12
C VAL A 63 -4.79 0.38 9.95
N MET A 64 -5.20 0.94 8.80
CA MET A 64 -5.44 0.13 7.60
C MET A 64 -4.16 -0.47 7.05
N GLY A 65 -3.02 0.18 7.24
CA GLY A 65 -1.71 -0.39 6.94
C GLY A 65 -1.30 -1.59 7.80
N LEU A 66 -2.08 -1.96 8.82
CA LEU A 66 -1.94 -3.22 9.55
C LEU A 66 -2.98 -4.27 9.12
N ILE A 67 -4.21 -3.83 8.82
CA ILE A 67 -5.34 -4.70 8.47
C ILE A 67 -5.21 -5.21 7.04
N ILE A 68 -4.97 -4.32 6.07
CA ILE A 68 -4.93 -4.67 4.64
C ILE A 68 -3.81 -5.67 4.35
N PRO A 69 -2.58 -5.53 4.88
CA PRO A 69 -1.57 -6.56 4.70
C PRO A 69 -2.01 -7.92 5.26
N GLY A 70 -2.74 -7.94 6.38
CA GLY A 70 -3.31 -9.17 6.94
C GLY A 70 -4.30 -9.85 6.00
N LEU A 71 -5.10 -9.08 5.28
CA LEU A 71 -6.02 -9.58 4.24
C LEU A 71 -5.29 -9.96 2.94
N ALA A 72 -4.16 -9.34 2.65
CA ALA A 72 -3.38 -9.58 1.43
C ALA A 72 -2.48 -10.83 1.53
N VAL A 73 -1.96 -11.15 2.71
CA VAL A 73 -1.04 -12.28 2.95
C VAL A 73 -1.54 -13.63 2.40
N PRO A 74 -2.82 -14.02 2.57
CA PRO A 74 -3.34 -15.29 2.04
C PRO A 74 -3.19 -15.48 0.54
N PHE A 75 -3.04 -14.41 -0.24
CA PHE A 75 -2.85 -14.49 -1.69
C PHE A 75 -1.43 -14.88 -2.11
N PHE A 76 -0.49 -14.94 -1.17
CA PHE A 76 0.91 -15.25 -1.44
C PHE A 76 1.30 -16.61 -0.85
N ARG A 77 2.03 -17.42 -1.63
CA ARG A 77 2.54 -18.74 -1.22
C ARG A 77 3.89 -18.68 -0.51
N TYR A 78 4.13 -17.61 0.24
CA TYR A 78 5.38 -17.36 0.95
C TYR A 78 5.18 -17.52 2.46
N ASP A 79 6.27 -17.41 3.23
CA ASP A 79 6.19 -17.34 4.69
C ASP A 79 5.29 -16.17 5.12
N TRP A 80 4.24 -16.48 5.89
CA TRP A 80 3.19 -15.51 6.21
C TRP A 80 3.71 -14.34 7.04
N LYS A 81 4.65 -14.58 7.97
CA LYS A 81 5.21 -13.53 8.85
C LYS A 81 6.04 -12.55 8.03
N LYS A 82 6.92 -13.07 7.17
CA LYS A 82 7.75 -12.25 6.28
C LYS A 82 6.89 -11.51 5.26
N THR A 83 5.87 -12.16 4.72
CA THR A 83 4.95 -11.54 3.75
C THR A 83 4.21 -10.39 4.40
N TYR A 84 3.63 -10.61 5.58
CA TYR A 84 2.96 -9.57 6.35
C TYR A 84 3.90 -8.41 6.62
N LEU A 85 5.09 -8.70 7.17
CA LEU A 85 6.09 -7.69 7.47
C LEU A 85 6.45 -6.84 6.24
N PHE A 86 6.73 -7.47 5.10
CA PHE A 86 7.17 -6.74 3.91
C PHE A 86 6.06 -5.89 3.29
N ILE A 87 4.83 -6.41 3.21
CA ILE A 87 3.69 -5.64 2.70
C ILE A 87 3.38 -4.47 3.65
N THR A 88 3.34 -4.71 4.96
CA THR A 88 3.17 -3.66 5.97
C THR A 88 4.27 -2.60 5.89
N SER A 89 5.54 -3.02 5.73
CA SER A 89 6.67 -2.10 5.57
C SER A 89 6.48 -1.19 4.35
N GLY A 90 6.10 -1.78 3.21
CA GLY A 90 5.77 -1.02 2.00
C GLY A 90 4.65 -0.01 2.22
N PHE A 91 3.57 -0.42 2.88
CA PHE A 91 2.44 0.45 3.18
C PHE A 91 2.86 1.61 4.09
N MET A 92 3.64 1.34 5.15
CA MET A 92 4.13 2.39 6.05
C MET A 92 5.08 3.35 5.33
N LEU A 93 5.90 2.86 4.41
CA LEU A 93 6.75 3.70 3.57
C LEU A 93 5.94 4.61 2.66
N HIS A 94 4.81 4.13 2.14
CA HIS A 94 3.87 4.97 1.39
C HIS A 94 3.38 6.14 2.26
N LEU A 95 2.80 5.84 3.43
CA LEU A 95 2.27 6.86 4.34
C LEU A 95 3.35 7.85 4.80
N PHE A 96 4.54 7.32 5.07
CA PHE A 96 5.69 8.14 5.45
C PHE A 96 6.11 9.06 4.31
N ALA A 97 6.23 8.56 3.08
CA ALA A 97 6.59 9.36 1.92
C ALA A 97 5.56 10.46 1.64
N ASP A 98 4.27 10.16 1.77
CA ASP A 98 3.19 11.14 1.65
C ASP A 98 3.30 12.27 2.68
N SER A 99 3.78 11.99 3.90
CA SER A 99 3.89 13.01 4.95
C SER A 99 4.93 14.11 4.65
N PHE A 100 5.83 13.91 3.68
CA PHE A 100 6.82 14.91 3.27
C PHE A 100 6.43 15.75 2.05
N THR A 101 5.26 15.50 1.45
CA THR A 101 4.83 16.15 0.20
C THR A 101 3.37 16.56 0.21
#